data_AF-A0A0G0JL98-F1
#
_entry.id   AF-A0A0G0JL98-F1
#
_cell.length_a   1.000
_cell.length_b   1.000
_cell.length_c   1.000
_cell.angle_alpha   90.00
_cell.angle_beta   90.00
_cell.angle_gamma   90.00
#
_symmetry.space_group_name_H-M   'P 1'
#
loop_
_entity.id
_entity.type
_entity.pdbx_description
1 polymer ?
#
loop_
_entity_poly.entity_id
_entity_poly.type
_entity_poly.pdbx_seq_one_letter_code
_entity_poly.pdbx_strand_id
1 'polypeptide(L)'
;MKKKKGFVFIPQDERKEIIESIKRVDRVIITKHGRNPEDMSVQIELEKLRPDIFANGGDRTKKNIPEVSTCKKINCKMVFNVGKGGKIQSSSWLLENFLKSKNDYYI
;
A
#
# COMPACT_ATOMS: atom_id res chain seq x y z
N MET A 1 -4.32 7.49 -4.05
CA MET A 1 -4.90 6.54 -5.04
C MET A 1 -5.21 7.20 -6.38
N LYS A 2 -5.99 8.29 -6.42
CA LYS A 2 -6.38 8.96 -7.68
C LYS A 2 -5.22 9.28 -8.64
N LYS A 3 -4.14 9.93 -8.18
CA LYS A 3 -2.94 10.20 -9.01
C LYS A 3 -2.31 8.94 -9.60
N LYS A 4 -2.23 7.86 -8.81
CA LYS A 4 -1.54 6.61 -9.19
C LYS A 4 -2.38 5.69 -10.07
N LYS A 5 -3.71 5.69 -9.89
CA LYS A 5 -4.61 4.67 -10.46
C LYS A 5 -5.75 5.26 -11.29
N GLY A 6 -5.90 6.58 -11.37
CA GLY A 6 -7.01 7.27 -12.04
C GLY A 6 -8.34 7.20 -11.29
N PHE A 7 -8.58 6.09 -10.58
CA PHE A 7 -9.81 5.78 -9.85
C PHE A 7 -9.54 5.42 -8.38
N VAL A 8 -10.52 5.66 -7.53
CA VAL A 8 -10.52 5.28 -6.11
C VAL A 8 -11.59 4.22 -5.91
N PHE A 9 -11.18 2.96 -5.79
CA PHE A 9 -12.11 1.86 -5.54
C PHE A 9 -12.69 1.88 -4.13
N ILE A 10 -11.82 2.04 -3.13
CA ILE A 10 -12.22 2.20 -1.72
C ILE A 10 -11.61 3.52 -1.21
N PRO A 11 -12.42 4.48 -0.71
CA PRO A 11 -11.96 5.70 -0.07
C PRO A 11 -10.92 5.44 1.03
N GLN A 12 -10.08 6.43 1.33
CA GLN A 12 -8.97 6.23 2.26
C GLN A 12 -9.42 6.01 3.71
N ASP A 13 -10.52 6.63 4.11
CA ASP A 13 -11.04 6.53 5.48
C ASP A 13 -11.68 5.16 5.71
N GLU A 14 -12.43 4.64 4.74
CA GLU A 14 -12.92 3.24 4.74
C GLU A 14 -11.75 2.23 4.75
N ARG A 15 -10.71 2.44 3.94
CA ARG A 15 -9.51 1.59 3.98
C ARG A 15 -8.83 1.63 5.34
N LYS A 16 -8.83 2.79 6.01
CA LYS A 16 -8.28 2.94 7.35
C LYS A 16 -9.09 2.09 8.34
N GLU A 17 -10.41 2.23 8.35
CA GLU A 17 -11.31 1.46 9.21
C GLU A 17 -11.14 -0.05 9.03
N ILE A 18 -11.09 -0.55 7.79
CA ILE A 18 -10.86 -1.97 7.49
C ILE A 18 -9.51 -2.47 8.02
N ILE A 19 -8.45 -1.66 7.94
CA ILE A 19 -7.13 -2.06 8.42
C ILE A 19 -7.08 -1.99 9.96
N GLU A 20 -7.71 -0.99 10.58
CA GLU A 20 -7.81 -0.84 12.04
C GLU A 20 -8.58 -2.00 12.69
N SER A 21 -9.49 -2.67 11.97
CA SER A 21 -10.22 -3.82 12.50
C SER A 21 -9.40 -5.12 12.56
N ILE A 22 -8.16 -5.14 12.07
CA ILE A 22 -7.31 -6.34 12.07
C ILE A 22 -6.68 -6.51 13.45
N LYS A 23 -6.89 -7.68 14.10
CA LYS A 23 -6.47 -8.00 15.48
C LYS A 23 -5.06 -7.56 15.92
N ARG A 24 -4.09 -7.50 15.01
CA ARG A 24 -2.68 -7.18 15.29
C ARG A 24 -2.22 -5.86 14.68
N VAL A 25 -3.16 -4.96 14.42
CA VAL A 25 -2.88 -3.59 13.98
C VAL A 25 -3.12 -2.67 15.16
N ASP A 26 -2.06 -2.08 15.70
CA ASP A 26 -2.18 -1.11 16.79
C ASP A 26 -2.63 0.26 16.28
N ARG A 27 -2.15 0.66 15.09
CA ARG A 27 -2.36 2.00 14.53
C ARG A 27 -2.33 1.98 13.00
N VAL A 28 -3.22 2.76 12.38
CA VAL A 28 -3.20 3.06 10.95
C VAL A 28 -3.01 4.56 10.73
N ILE A 29 -2.03 4.90 9.90
CA ILE A 29 -1.64 6.28 9.63
C ILE A 29 -1.95 6.60 8.16
N ILE A 30 -2.80 7.60 7.95
CA ILE A 30 -2.99 8.23 6.64
C ILE A 30 -1.85 9.24 6.48
N THR A 31 -1.10 9.10 5.39
CA THR A 31 0.06 9.95 5.09
C THR A 31 -0.39 11.37 4.73
N LYS A 32 0.45 12.37 5.02
CA LYS A 32 0.08 13.80 4.89
C LYS A 32 0.31 14.37 3.49
N HIS A 33 0.17 13.54 2.46
CA HIS A 33 0.36 13.97 1.08
C HIS A 33 -0.66 15.05 0.69
N GLY A 34 -0.19 16.11 0.04
CA GLY A 34 -1.04 17.15 -0.52
C GLY A 34 -1.88 16.68 -1.71
N ARG A 35 -2.68 17.59 -2.28
CA ARG A 35 -3.37 17.33 -3.55
C ARG A 35 -2.32 17.20 -4.67
N ASN A 36 -2.30 16.06 -5.35
CA ASN A 36 -1.39 15.75 -6.48
C ASN A 36 0.13 15.78 -6.14
N PRO A 37 0.60 15.02 -5.14
CA PRO A 37 1.96 15.17 -4.63
C PRO A 37 3.00 14.63 -5.63
N GLU A 38 4.15 15.30 -5.77
CA GLU A 38 5.24 14.84 -6.64
C GLU A 38 5.89 13.57 -6.11
N ASP A 39 6.24 13.58 -4.82
CA ASP A 39 6.63 12.37 -4.10
C ASP A 39 5.39 11.61 -3.61
N MET A 40 5.39 10.31 -3.84
CA MET A 40 4.32 9.37 -3.44
C MET A 40 4.85 8.30 -2.47
N SER A 41 6.10 8.45 -2.00
CA SER A 41 6.74 7.58 -1.02
C SER A 41 6.13 7.74 0.37
N VAL A 42 6.54 6.89 1.31
CA VAL A 42 6.21 7.07 2.75
C VAL A 42 7.42 7.54 3.57
N GLN A 43 8.43 8.12 2.90
CA GLN A 43 9.71 8.46 3.53
C GLN A 43 9.55 9.46 4.68
N ILE A 44 8.71 10.49 4.51
CA ILE A 44 8.46 11.52 5.52
C ILE A 44 7.86 10.90 6.80
N GLU A 45 6.95 9.94 6.65
CA GLU A 45 6.33 9.23 7.77
C GLU A 45 7.33 8.27 8.44
N LEU A 46 8.17 7.59 7.67
CA LEU A 46 9.22 6.73 8.22
C LEU A 46 10.24 7.54 9.04
N GLU A 47 10.64 8.73 8.60
CA GLU A 47 11.55 9.60 9.36
C GLU A 47 10.95 10.05 10.70
N LYS A 48 9.63 10.25 10.76
CA LYS A 48 8.91 10.65 11.97
C LYS A 48 8.69 9.49 12.94
N LEU A 49 8.30 8.33 12.41
CA LEU A 49 7.95 7.16 13.22
C LEU A 49 9.17 6.35 13.67
N ARG A 50 10.25 6.37 12.88
CA ARG A 50 11.50 5.66 13.15
C ARG A 50 11.32 4.19 13.57
N PRO A 51 10.61 3.36 12.79
CA PRO A 51 10.38 1.96 13.18
C PRO A 51 11.67 1.14 13.11
N ASP A 52 11.82 0.15 13.99
CA ASP A 52 12.93 -0.81 13.93
C ASP A 52 12.85 -1.70 12.68
N ILE A 53 11.62 -2.02 12.23
CA ILE A 53 11.37 -2.87 11.07
C ILE A 53 10.36 -2.21 10.11
N PHE A 54 10.70 -2.15 8.82
CA PHE A 54 9.79 -1.77 7.74
C PHE A 54 9.49 -2.99 6.86
N ALA A 55 8.30 -3.55 7.04
CA ALA A 55 7.84 -4.75 6.37
C ALA A 55 7.00 -4.44 5.12
N ASN A 56 7.30 -5.13 4.01
CA ASN A 56 6.49 -5.07 2.78
C ASN A 56 6.15 -6.49 2.30
N GLY A 57 4.86 -6.71 1.98
CA GLY A 57 4.38 -7.94 1.36
C GLY A 57 4.28 -7.86 -0.16
N GLY A 58 3.92 -8.99 -0.79
CA GLY A 58 3.69 -9.09 -2.24
C GLY A 58 4.94 -8.83 -3.08
N ASP A 59 4.76 -8.18 -4.23
CA ASP A 59 5.79 -8.05 -5.29
C ASP A 59 6.88 -6.99 -4.99
N ARG A 60 6.90 -6.40 -3.79
CA ARG A 60 7.85 -5.33 -3.45
C ARG A 60 9.21 -5.90 -3.07
N THR A 61 10.28 -5.36 -3.66
CA THR A 61 11.68 -5.75 -3.38
C THR A 61 12.58 -4.52 -3.20
N LYS A 62 13.83 -4.73 -2.72
CA LYS A 62 14.84 -3.68 -2.53
C LYS A 62 15.13 -2.85 -3.78
N LYS A 63 14.91 -3.40 -4.97
CA LYS A 63 15.20 -2.71 -6.24
C LYS A 63 14.12 -1.68 -6.63
N ASN A 64 12.95 -1.74 -6.00
CA ASN A 64 11.73 -1.07 -6.49
C ASN A 64 11.04 -0.19 -5.42
N ILE A 65 11.72 0.21 -4.34
CA ILE A 65 11.11 1.07 -3.31
C ILE A 65 11.97 2.30 -3.00
N PRO A 66 11.40 3.52 -2.97
CA PRO A 66 12.13 4.75 -2.65
C PRO A 66 12.61 4.80 -1.18
N GLU A 67 11.97 4.03 -0.29
CA GLU A 67 12.22 4.08 1.16
C GLU A 67 13.57 3.47 1.61
N VAL A 68 14.36 2.89 0.71
CA VAL A 68 15.64 2.25 1.07
C VAL A 68 16.62 3.23 1.73
N SER A 69 16.76 4.43 1.18
CA SER A 69 17.68 5.44 1.72
C SER A 69 17.25 5.92 3.10
N THR A 70 15.94 6.15 3.29
CA THR A 70 15.38 6.56 4.58
C THR A 70 15.54 5.48 5.64
N CYS A 71 15.26 4.21 5.30
CA CYS A 71 15.43 3.11 6.24
C CYS A 71 16.89 2.96 6.68
N LYS A 72 17.85 3.09 5.74
CA LYS A 72 19.28 3.13 6.08
C LYS A 72 19.62 4.27 7.05
N LYS A 73 19.12 5.49 6.79
CA LYS A 73 19.36 6.68 7.61
C LYS A 73 18.85 6.52 9.06
N ILE A 74 17.71 5.87 9.25
CA ILE A 74 17.07 5.72 10.57
C ILE A 74 17.43 4.39 11.26
N ASN A 75 18.35 3.59 10.69
CA ASN A 75 18.70 2.25 11.16
C ASN A 75 17.50 1.28 11.23
N CYS A 76 16.59 1.37 10.25
CA CYS A 76 15.44 0.49 10.12
C CYS A 76 15.77 -0.75 9.28
N LYS A 77 15.44 -1.93 9.79
CA LYS A 77 15.54 -3.20 9.06
C LYS A 77 14.37 -3.36 8.10
N MET A 78 14.67 -3.39 6.82
CA MET A 78 13.66 -3.69 5.81
C MET A 78 13.46 -5.20 5.64
N VAL A 79 12.19 -5.64 5.66
CA VAL A 79 11.79 -7.03 5.44
C VAL A 79 10.82 -7.07 4.25
N PHE A 80 11.04 -8.01 3.34
CA PHE A 80 10.25 -8.17 2.12
C PHE A 80 9.60 -9.55 2.07
N ASN A 81 8.66 -9.74 1.15
CA ASN A 81 7.91 -10.99 0.98
C ASN A 81 7.20 -11.41 2.27
N VAL A 82 6.70 -10.44 3.04
CA VAL A 82 5.91 -10.72 4.24
C VAL A 82 4.53 -11.20 3.83
N GLY A 83 4.12 -12.34 4.41
CA GLY A 83 2.87 -13.04 4.07
C GLY A 83 3.14 -14.30 3.23
N LYS A 84 2.57 -15.44 3.64
CA LYS A 84 2.69 -16.72 2.92
C LYS A 84 1.77 -16.71 1.69
N GLY A 85 2.22 -17.30 0.59
CA GLY A 85 1.43 -17.44 -0.64
C GLY A 85 1.59 -16.32 -1.66
N GLY A 86 2.46 -15.33 -1.40
CA GLY A 86 2.73 -14.25 -2.32
C GLY A 86 1.50 -13.36 -2.57
N LYS A 87 1.46 -12.70 -3.72
CA LYS A 87 0.31 -11.88 -4.11
C LYS A 87 -0.81 -12.77 -4.65
N ILE A 88 -1.77 -13.07 -3.79
CA ILE A 88 -2.92 -13.91 -4.14
C ILE A 88 -3.98 -13.11 -4.93
N GLN A 89 -4.15 -11.82 -4.63
CA GLN A 89 -5.19 -10.99 -5.24
C GLN A 89 -4.79 -9.52 -5.30
N SER A 90 -5.41 -8.74 -6.21
CA SER A 90 -5.34 -7.28 -6.21
C SER A 90 -6.70 -6.66 -6.54
N SER A 91 -6.97 -5.44 -6.05
CA SER A 91 -8.21 -4.72 -6.37
C SER A 91 -8.37 -4.43 -7.86
N SER A 92 -7.25 -4.29 -8.60
CA SER A 92 -7.29 -4.14 -10.05
C SER A 92 -7.81 -5.41 -10.73
N TRP A 93 -7.35 -6.61 -10.30
CA TRP A 93 -7.85 -7.88 -10.83
C TRP A 93 -9.32 -8.12 -10.50
N LEU A 94 -9.74 -7.79 -9.27
CA LEU A 94 -11.14 -7.90 -8.86
C LEU A 94 -12.06 -7.04 -9.74
N LEU A 95 -11.69 -5.78 -9.94
CA LEU A 95 -12.48 -4.85 -10.76
C LEU A 95 -12.49 -5.26 -12.24
N GLU A 96 -11.34 -5.68 -12.77
CA GLU A 96 -11.23 -6.16 -14.16
C GLU A 96 -12.11 -7.40 -14.38
N ASN A 97 -12.07 -8.36 -13.47
CA ASN A 97 -12.90 -9.58 -13.54
C ASN A 97 -14.40 -9.25 -13.46
N PHE A 98 -14.80 -8.31 -12.60
CA PHE A 98 -16.19 -7.87 -12.51
C PHE A 98 -16.67 -7.17 -13.79
N LEU A 99 -15.84 -6.33 -14.40
CA LEU A 99 -16.19 -5.66 -15.66
C LEU A 99 -16.29 -6.64 -16.82
N LYS A 100 -15.39 -7.65 -16.88
CA LYS A 100 -15.45 -8.73 -17.87
C LYS A 100 -16.74 -9.54 -17.72
N SER A 101 -17.07 -9.98 -16.51
CA SER A 101 -18.31 -10.76 -16.29
C SER A 101 -19.59 -9.98 -16.60
N LYS A 102 -19.58 -8.65 -16.41
CA LYS A 102 -20.67 -7.77 -16.84
C LYS A 102 -20.82 -7.73 -18.37
N ASN A 103 -19.72 -7.60 -19.11
CA ASN A 103 -19.77 -7.59 -20.57
C ASN A 103 -20.27 -8.93 -21.13
N ASP A 104 -19.83 -10.05 -20.55
CA ASP A 104 -20.29 -11.39 -20.96
C ASP A 104 -21.78 -11.64 -20.65
N TYR A 105 -22.39 -10.88 -19.72
CA TYR A 105 -23.81 -11.01 -19.34
C TYR A 105 -24.76 -10.19 -20.22
N TYR A 106 -24.27 -9.17 -20.92
CA TYR A 106 -25.07 -8.29 -21.80
C TYR A 106 -24.80 -8.51 -23.30
N ILE A 107 -24.06 -9.56 -23.65
CA ILE A 107 -23.86 -10.06 -25.03
C ILE A 107 -24.63 -11.36 -25.19
#